data_AF-A0AA90QJ19-F1
#
_entry.id   AF-A0AA90QJ19-F1
#
_cell.length_a   1.000
_cell.length_b   1.000
_cell.length_c   1.000
_cell.angle_alpha   90.00
_cell.angle_beta   90.00
_cell.angle_gamma   90.00
#
_symmetry.space_group_name_H-M   'P 1'
#
loop_
_entity.id
_entity.type
_entity.pdbx_description
1 polymer ?
#
loop_
_entity_poly.entity_id
_entity_poly.type
_entity_poly.pdbx_seq_one_letter_code
_entity_poly.pdbx_strand_id
1 'polypeptide(L)'
;MSILSVLRVRTLLPLVICAAVALPAAADPLVTKAEAEAMVKKTVASMKTNGRDKTYTEINRKDGPVTDRDLYITVYGTDGVVRAHGANLNMLNRNLMDI
;
A
#
# COMPACT_ATOMS: atom_id res chain seq x y z
N MET A 1 0.95 -24.69 -60.16
CA MET A 1 0.68 -23.26 -59.93
C MET A 1 -0.18 -23.16 -58.66
N SER A 2 0.23 -22.31 -57.70
CA SER A 2 -0.56 -21.89 -56.52
C SER A 2 -0.52 -22.77 -55.25
N ILE A 3 0.65 -22.84 -54.60
CA ILE A 3 0.72 -23.21 -53.16
C ILE A 3 1.51 -22.16 -52.33
N LEU A 4 2.19 -21.20 -52.96
CA LEU A 4 3.01 -20.22 -52.25
C LEU A 4 2.27 -19.00 -51.66
N SER A 5 0.95 -18.88 -51.80
CA SER A 5 0.22 -17.65 -51.41
C SER A 5 -0.39 -17.67 -50.00
N VAL A 6 -0.38 -18.79 -49.29
CA VAL A 6 -1.17 -18.92 -48.02
C VAL A 6 -0.32 -18.67 -46.76
N LEU A 7 1.01 -18.70 -46.86
CA LEU A 7 1.89 -18.65 -45.68
C LEU A 7 2.27 -17.24 -45.21
N ARG A 8 1.95 -16.18 -45.98
CA ARG A 8 2.30 -14.79 -45.63
C ARG A 8 1.22 -14.02 -44.86
N VAL A 9 0.01 -14.57 -44.70
CA VAL A 9 -1.12 -13.86 -44.08
C VAL A 9 -1.30 -14.22 -42.60
N ARG A 10 -0.69 -15.30 -42.11
CA ARG A 10 -0.96 -15.86 -40.76
C ARG A 10 -0.02 -15.40 -39.64
N THR A 11 1.08 -14.74 -39.94
CA THR A 11 2.07 -14.28 -38.94
C THR A 11 2.01 -12.79 -38.62
N LEU A 12 1.09 -12.03 -39.22
CA LEU A 12 0.93 -10.59 -38.96
C LEU A 12 -0.31 -10.24 -38.13
N LEU A 13 -1.12 -11.22 -37.72
CA LEU A 13 -2.33 -10.95 -36.92
C LEU A 13 -2.12 -10.85 -35.40
N PRO A 14 -1.14 -11.51 -34.73
CA PRO A 14 -1.00 -11.35 -33.28
C PRO A 14 -0.21 -10.11 -32.86
N LEU A 15 0.51 -9.44 -33.77
CA LEU A 15 1.36 -8.30 -33.42
C LEU A 15 0.58 -6.97 -33.31
N VAL A 16 -0.58 -6.86 -33.97
CA VAL A 16 -1.38 -5.62 -33.97
C VAL A 16 -2.28 -5.51 -32.73
N ILE A 17 -2.54 -6.62 -32.02
CA ILE A 17 -3.41 -6.62 -30.83
C ILE A 17 -2.66 -6.15 -29.56
N CYS A 18 -1.33 -6.20 -29.53
CA CYS A 18 -0.56 -5.71 -28.36
C CYS A 18 -0.39 -4.19 -28.30
N ALA A 19 -0.73 -3.44 -29.35
CA ALA A 19 -0.45 -2.00 -29.41
C ALA A 19 -1.60 -1.09 -28.92
N ALA A 20 -2.78 -1.65 -28.58
CA ALA A 20 -4.01 -0.84 -28.48
C ALA A 20 -4.52 -0.54 -27.07
N VAL A 21 -3.83 -0.90 -25.98
CA VAL A 21 -4.32 -0.58 -24.62
C VAL A 21 -3.20 -0.15 -23.68
N ALA A 22 -2.47 0.90 -24.05
CA ALA A 22 -1.77 1.72 -23.05
C ALA A 22 -2.78 2.74 -22.49
N LEU A 23 -3.71 2.27 -21.64
CA LEU A 23 -4.51 3.19 -20.84
C LEU A 23 -3.54 3.98 -19.94
N PRO A 24 -3.63 5.31 -19.87
CA PRO A 24 -2.86 6.05 -18.88
C PRO A 24 -3.25 5.54 -17.49
N ALA A 25 -2.31 4.93 -16.79
CA ALA A 25 -2.47 4.63 -15.38
C ALA A 25 -2.45 5.97 -14.64
N ALA A 26 -3.63 6.49 -14.29
CA ALA A 26 -3.72 7.58 -13.34
C ALA A 26 -3.16 7.07 -12.01
N ALA A 27 -2.21 7.80 -11.42
CA ALA A 27 -1.78 7.52 -10.07
C ALA A 27 -2.98 7.68 -9.13
N ASP A 28 -3.11 6.79 -8.15
CA ASP A 28 -4.13 6.96 -7.12
C ASP A 28 -3.92 8.32 -6.43
N PRO A 29 -4.99 9.08 -6.15
CA PRO A 29 -4.87 10.34 -5.44
C PRO A 29 -4.27 10.10 -4.05
N LEU A 30 -3.60 11.11 -3.47
CA LEU A 30 -3.16 11.04 -2.08
C LEU A 30 -4.35 10.88 -1.14
N VAL A 31 -4.10 10.31 0.04
CA VAL A 31 -5.14 10.18 1.07
C VAL A 31 -5.64 11.56 1.51
N THR A 32 -6.96 11.69 1.64
CA THR A 32 -7.63 12.91 2.09
C THR A 32 -7.56 13.06 3.61
N LYS A 33 -7.76 14.29 4.12
CA LYS A 33 -7.87 14.56 5.56
C LYS A 33 -8.95 13.70 6.24
N ALA A 34 -10.11 13.53 5.61
CA ALA A 34 -11.22 12.78 6.18
C ALA A 34 -10.88 11.29 6.34
N GLU A 35 -10.22 10.70 5.35
CA GLU A 35 -9.72 9.32 5.40
C GLU A 35 -8.66 9.16 6.50
N ALA A 36 -7.75 10.12 6.65
CA ALA A 36 -6.75 10.10 7.71
C ALA A 36 -7.37 10.14 9.11
N GLU A 37 -8.35 11.03 9.34
CA GLU A 37 -9.09 11.08 10.60
C GLU A 37 -9.86 9.78 10.86
N ALA A 38 -10.44 9.17 9.82
CA ALA A 38 -11.15 7.90 9.94
C ALA A 38 -10.19 6.76 10.34
N MET A 39 -8.98 6.71 9.78
CA MET A 39 -7.97 5.71 10.13
C MET A 39 -7.52 5.84 11.60
N VAL A 40 -7.31 7.07 12.08
CA VAL A 40 -6.97 7.30 13.50
C VAL A 40 -8.12 6.87 14.42
N LYS A 41 -9.37 7.26 14.10
CA LYS A 41 -10.56 6.85 14.87
C LYS A 41 -10.70 5.33 14.93
N LYS A 42 -10.51 4.63 13.80
CA LYS A 42 -10.51 3.17 13.73
C LYS A 42 -9.42 2.55 14.60
N THR A 43 -8.20 3.09 14.54
CA THR A 43 -7.08 2.62 15.36
C THR A 43 -7.36 2.79 16.85
N VAL A 44 -7.82 3.97 17.27
CA VAL A 44 -8.18 4.24 18.67
C VAL A 44 -9.31 3.33 19.15
N ALA A 45 -10.31 3.08 18.30
CA ALA A 45 -11.37 2.12 18.61
C ALA A 45 -10.81 0.69 18.78
N SER A 46 -9.90 0.25 17.91
CA SER A 46 -9.20 -1.04 18.07
C SER A 46 -8.43 -1.08 19.39
N MET A 47 -7.69 -0.02 19.76
CA MET A 47 -6.95 0.01 21.04
C MET A 47 -7.88 -0.12 22.25
N LYS A 48 -9.07 0.49 22.21
CA LYS A 48 -10.07 0.39 23.29
C LYS A 48 -10.70 -1.00 23.39
N THR A 49 -10.99 -1.64 22.26
CA THR A 49 -11.68 -2.95 22.20
C THR A 49 -10.72 -4.13 22.37
N ASN A 50 -9.57 -4.08 21.71
CA ASN A 50 -8.62 -5.19 21.59
C ASN A 50 -7.39 -5.04 22.49
N GLY A 51 -7.17 -3.87 23.08
CA GLY A 51 -5.96 -3.54 23.83
C GLY A 51 -4.80 -3.11 22.94
N ARG A 52 -3.82 -2.43 23.58
CA ARG A 52 -2.68 -1.79 22.89
C ARG A 52 -1.83 -2.80 22.14
N ASP A 53 -1.43 -3.90 22.79
CA ASP A 53 -0.48 -4.85 22.23
C ASP A 53 -1.01 -5.49 20.95
N LYS A 54 -2.28 -5.91 20.94
CA LYS A 54 -2.92 -6.49 19.75
C LYS A 54 -3.02 -5.45 18.62
N THR A 55 -3.41 -4.22 18.91
CA THR A 55 -3.46 -3.16 17.89
C THR A 55 -2.06 -2.81 17.37
N TYR A 56 -1.02 -2.81 18.21
CA TYR A 56 0.36 -2.59 17.76
C TYR A 56 0.83 -3.71 16.84
N THR A 57 0.49 -4.97 17.15
CA THR A 57 0.75 -6.09 16.23
C THR A 57 0.08 -5.88 14.87
N GLU A 58 -1.17 -5.39 14.84
CA GLU A 58 -1.87 -5.09 13.59
C GLU A 58 -1.22 -3.93 12.80
N ILE A 59 -0.82 -2.85 13.49
CA ILE A 59 -0.12 -1.72 12.89
C ILE A 59 1.20 -2.17 12.26
N ASN A 60 1.95 -3.06 12.91
CA ASN A 60 3.26 -3.53 12.46
C ASN A 60 3.20 -4.47 11.24
N ARG A 61 2.04 -4.64 10.61
CA ARG A 61 1.90 -5.41 9.38
C ARG A 61 2.00 -4.49 8.17
N LYS A 62 2.87 -4.86 7.22
CA LYS A 62 3.10 -4.11 5.97
C LYS A 62 1.85 -3.99 5.08
N ASP A 63 0.86 -4.85 5.31
CA ASP A 63 -0.45 -4.93 4.66
C ASP A 63 -1.60 -4.87 5.69
N GLY A 64 -1.32 -4.28 6.85
CA GLY A 64 -2.27 -4.20 7.97
C GLY A 64 -3.48 -3.31 7.66
N PRO A 65 -4.53 -3.38 8.49
CA PRO A 65 -5.80 -2.66 8.28
C PRO A 65 -5.71 -1.12 8.42
N VAL A 66 -4.49 -0.59 8.56
CA VAL A 66 -4.14 0.80 8.92
C VAL A 66 -2.97 1.31 8.05
N THR A 67 -2.88 0.79 6.82
CA THR A 67 -2.01 1.28 5.74
C THR A 67 -2.88 1.45 4.50
N ASP A 68 -2.89 2.65 3.90
CA ASP A 68 -3.62 2.99 2.68
C ASP A 68 -2.79 3.99 1.87
N ARG A 69 -2.36 3.60 0.67
CA ARG A 69 -1.50 4.40 -0.23
C ARG A 69 -0.29 4.99 0.51
N ASP A 70 -0.29 6.29 0.76
CA ASP A 70 0.77 7.04 1.44
C ASP A 70 0.55 7.22 2.95
N LEU A 71 -0.62 6.80 3.46
CA LEU A 71 -1.00 6.94 4.87
C LEU A 71 -0.77 5.64 5.65
N TYR A 72 -0.18 5.77 6.84
CA TYR A 72 -0.01 4.68 7.79
C TYR A 72 0.04 5.21 9.23
N ILE A 73 -0.14 4.31 10.20
CA ILE A 73 -0.06 4.65 11.63
C ILE A 73 1.35 4.40 12.17
N THR A 74 1.84 5.35 12.95
CA THR A 74 3.00 5.19 13.85
C THR A 74 2.58 5.61 15.25
N VAL A 75 3.05 4.87 16.26
CA VAL A 75 2.74 5.14 17.67
C VAL A 75 4.03 5.39 18.45
N TYR A 76 4.12 6.57 19.05
CA TYR A 76 5.19 6.95 19.97
C TYR A 76 4.72 6.81 21.42
N GLY A 77 5.62 6.37 22.30
CA GLY A 77 5.49 6.64 23.71
C GLY A 77 5.84 8.09 24.02
N THR A 78 5.43 8.57 25.20
CA THR A 78 5.81 9.91 25.69
C THR A 78 7.31 10.03 25.96
N ASP A 79 8.01 8.90 25.98
CA ASP A 79 9.47 8.75 26.08
C ASP A 79 10.18 8.83 24.71
N GLY A 80 9.46 9.11 23.62
CA GLY A 80 10.02 9.18 22.27
C GLY A 80 10.28 7.82 21.61
N VAL A 81 10.01 6.71 22.32
CA VAL A 81 10.23 5.36 21.82
C VAL A 81 9.09 4.94 20.89
N VAL A 82 9.44 4.46 19.70
CA VAL A 82 8.47 3.93 18.72
C VAL A 82 7.92 2.59 19.19
N ARG A 83 6.61 2.52 19.44
CA ARG A 83 5.90 1.30 19.89
C ARG A 83 5.27 0.51 18.74
N ALA A 84 4.88 1.21 17.67
CA ALA A 84 4.35 0.59 16.45
C ALA A 84 4.66 1.46 15.24
N HIS A 85 4.90 0.86 14.07
CA HIS A 85 5.21 1.60 12.84
C HIS A 85 4.71 0.85 11.60
N GLY A 86 3.72 1.42 10.90
CA GLY A 86 3.06 0.77 9.76
C GLY A 86 3.89 0.69 8.47
N ALA A 87 4.80 1.64 8.24
CA ALA A 87 5.65 1.63 7.04
C ALA A 87 7.07 1.05 7.24
N ASN A 88 7.71 1.28 8.38
CA ASN A 88 9.12 0.97 8.60
C ASN A 88 9.36 0.30 9.96
N LEU A 89 9.37 -1.03 9.95
CA LEU A 89 9.58 -1.84 11.15
C LEU A 89 10.98 -1.68 11.77
N ASN A 90 11.95 -1.16 11.02
CA ASN A 90 13.29 -0.87 11.56
C ASN A 90 13.29 0.29 12.57
N MET A 91 12.17 1.01 12.70
CA MET A 91 12.00 2.06 13.69
C MET A 91 11.52 1.55 15.04
N LEU A 92 10.99 0.32 15.12
CA LEU A 92 10.49 -0.22 16.39
C LEU A 92 11.57 -0.21 17.46
N ASN A 93 11.18 0.24 18.67
CA ASN A 93 12.05 0.38 19.85
C ASN A 93 13.19 1.39 19.71
N ARG A 94 13.23 2.21 18.63
CA ARG A 94 14.14 3.36 18.59
C ARG A 94 13.54 4.53 19.35
N ASN A 95 14.38 5.29 20.02
CA ASN A 95 14.00 6.59 20.57
C ASN A 95 14.30 7.66 19.53
N LEU A 96 13.29 8.41 19.08
CA LEU A 96 13.48 9.49 18.09
C LEU A 96 13.76 10.86 18.72
N MET A 97 13.79 10.97 20.05
CA MET A 97 14.27 12.20 20.72
C MET A 97 15.80 12.30 20.76
N ASP A 98 16.48 11.17 20.64
CA ASP A 98 17.94 11.06 20.74
C ASP A 98 18.65 11.09 19.37
N ILE A 99 17.92 11.36 18.29
CA ILE A 99 18.38 11.36 16.90
C ILE A 99 18.31 12.78 16.35
#